data_AF-A0A6N8DQM8-F1
#
_entry.id   AF-A0A6N8DQM8-F1
#
_cell.length_a   1.000
_cell.length_b   1.000
_cell.length_c   1.000
_cell.angle_alpha   90.00
_cell.angle_beta   90.00
_cell.angle_gamma   90.00
#
_symmetry.space_group_name_H-M   'P 1'
#
loop_
_entity.id
_entity.type
_entity.pdbx_description
1 polymer ?
#
loop_
_entity_poly.entity_id
_entity_poly.type
_entity_poly.pdbx_seq_one_letter_code
_entity_poly.pdbx_strand_id
1 'polypeptide(L)'
;MDEMEQSTILGIEKEFRALEEDEKTLHNTELHARIKKAWQMDSPRMWGRLERAGMTDKLAFVVQQRMWAEQDRLIEAGMPYTDAREIAERENLMMEPEEDAGPDQDRAHPVVAYTHQMQRGGEQD
;
A
#
# COMPACT_ATOMS: atom_id res chain seq x y z
N MET A 1 -7.01 5.80 -17.48
CA MET A 1 -7.59 5.33 -16.21
C MET A 1 -8.19 3.98 -16.56
N ASP A 2 -7.64 2.91 -15.99
CA ASP A 2 -8.07 1.54 -16.29
C ASP A 2 -9.55 1.35 -15.91
N GLU A 3 -10.32 0.64 -16.72
CA GLU A 3 -11.74 0.36 -16.43
C GLU A 3 -11.93 -0.40 -15.10
N MET A 4 -10.96 -1.24 -14.72
CA MET A 4 -10.94 -1.91 -13.43
C MET A 4 -10.77 -0.93 -12.25
N GLU A 5 -9.93 0.10 -12.42
CA GLU A 5 -9.66 1.10 -11.38
C GLU A 5 -10.91 1.96 -11.11
N GLN A 6 -11.67 2.30 -12.16
CA GLN A 6 -12.95 3.01 -11.99
C GLN A 6 -14.00 2.17 -11.26
N SER A 7 -14.09 0.87 -11.54
CA SER A 7 -15.02 -0.03 -10.84
C SER A 7 -14.71 -0.11 -9.34
N THR A 8 -13.43 -0.20 -8.98
CA THR A 8 -12.98 -0.20 -7.58
C THR A 8 -13.29 1.12 -6.88
N ILE A 9 -13.03 2.26 -7.52
CA ILE A 9 -13.33 3.59 -6.97
C ILE A 9 -14.83 3.73 -6.68
N LEU A 10 -15.69 3.38 -7.64
CA LEU A 10 -17.14 3.43 -7.47
C LEU A 10 -17.65 2.50 -6.35
N GLY A 11 -17.02 1.33 -6.20
CA GLY A 11 -17.31 0.40 -5.10
C GLY A 11 -17.01 1.04 -3.74
N ILE A 12 -15.83 1.63 -3.59
CA ILE A 12 -15.40 2.31 -2.36
C ILE A 12 -16.31 3.50 -2.05
N GLU A 13 -16.67 4.31 -3.06
CA GLU A 13 -17.56 5.46 -2.84
C GLU A 13 -18.97 5.03 -2.39
N LYS A 14 -19.50 3.96 -2.96
CA LYS A 14 -20.80 3.43 -2.58
C LYS A 14 -20.78 2.91 -1.14
N GLU A 15 -19.74 2.18 -0.77
CA GLU A 15 -19.58 1.64 0.58
C GLU A 15 -19.35 2.75 1.60
N PHE A 16 -18.50 3.72 1.28
CA PHE A 16 -18.29 4.91 2.10
C PHE A 16 -19.61 5.64 2.39
N ARG A 17 -20.44 5.86 1.35
CA ARG A 17 -21.76 6.49 1.53
C ARG A 17 -22.68 5.67 2.43
N ALA A 18 -22.75 4.35 2.21
CA ALA A 18 -23.57 3.48 3.04
C ALA A 18 -23.15 3.50 4.52
N LEU A 19 -21.84 3.61 4.78
CA LEU A 19 -21.30 3.71 6.13
C LEU A 19 -21.51 5.10 6.76
N GLU A 20 -21.43 6.18 5.97
CA GLU A 20 -21.78 7.54 6.42
C GLU A 20 -23.26 7.66 6.82
N GLU A 21 -24.15 6.97 6.10
CA GLU A 21 -25.58 6.96 6.38
C GLU A 21 -25.96 6.08 7.59
N ASP A 22 -25.06 5.21 8.06
CA ASP A 22 -25.28 4.38 9.24
C ASP A 22 -24.84 5.12 10.51
N GLU A 23 -25.82 5.51 11.33
CA GLU A 23 -25.61 6.22 12.61
C GLU A 23 -24.78 5.43 13.63
N LYS A 24 -24.60 4.12 13.45
CA LYS A 24 -23.79 3.27 14.33
C LYS A 24 -22.32 3.21 13.90
N THR A 25 -22.00 3.70 12.71
CA THR A 25 -20.63 3.75 12.21
C THR A 25 -19.82 4.73 13.04
N LEU A 26 -18.77 4.24 13.68
CA LEU A 26 -17.84 5.08 14.42
C LEU A 26 -16.70 5.54 13.51
N HIS A 27 -16.18 6.75 13.70
CA HIS A 27 -14.96 7.19 13.04
C HIS A 27 -13.84 7.33 14.06
N ASN A 28 -12.86 6.42 14.03
CA ASN A 28 -11.65 6.57 14.83
C ASN A 28 -10.60 7.34 14.03
N THR A 29 -10.54 8.65 14.27
CA THR A 29 -9.63 9.56 13.56
C THR A 29 -8.16 9.20 13.73
N GLU A 30 -7.77 8.60 14.85
CA GLU A 30 -6.40 8.15 15.10
C GLU A 30 -6.05 6.91 14.26
N LEU A 31 -6.92 5.91 14.25
CA LEU A 31 -6.75 4.72 13.43
C LEU A 31 -6.74 5.08 11.94
N HIS A 32 -7.66 5.96 11.52
CA HIS A 32 -7.70 6.50 10.17
C HIS A 32 -6.37 7.17 9.75
N ALA A 33 -5.77 7.98 10.62
CA ALA A 33 -4.47 8.59 10.34
C ALA A 33 -3.33 7.56 10.25
N ARG A 34 -3.35 6.53 11.10
CA ARG A 34 -2.36 5.43 11.07
C ARG A 34 -2.46 4.63 9.77
N ILE A 35 -3.68 4.31 9.31
CA ILE A 35 -3.93 3.64 8.03
C ILE A 35 -3.31 4.45 6.88
N LYS A 36 -3.63 5.75 6.80
CA LYS A 36 -3.08 6.63 5.76
C LYS A 36 -1.56 6.68 5.79
N LYS A 37 -0.96 6.76 6.99
CA LYS A 37 0.49 6.79 7.15
C LYS A 37 1.15 5.49 6.71
N ALA A 38 0.55 4.33 6.99
CA ALA A 38 1.05 3.04 6.51
C ALA A 38 1.13 3.02 4.98
N TRP A 39 0.06 3.43 4.29
CA TRP A 39 0.03 3.47 2.83
C TRP A 39 1.04 4.45 2.22
N GLN A 40 1.24 5.60 2.85
CA GLN A 40 2.27 6.55 2.40
C GLN A 40 3.69 5.96 2.45
N MET A 41 3.97 5.11 3.44
CA MET A 41 5.30 4.51 3.62
C MET A 41 5.47 3.26 2.76
N ASP A 42 4.47 2.38 2.73
CA ASP A 42 4.59 1.04 2.16
C ASP A 42 4.10 0.96 0.70
N SER A 43 3.32 1.94 0.22
CA SER A 43 2.75 1.95 -1.14
C SER A 43 2.62 3.37 -1.72
N PRO A 44 3.73 4.12 -1.85
CA PRO A 44 3.70 5.54 -2.20
C PRO A 44 3.16 5.84 -3.60
N ARG A 45 3.32 4.95 -4.59
CA ARG A 45 2.80 5.21 -5.95
C ARG A 45 1.29 5.00 -6.00
N MET A 46 0.79 4.00 -5.26
CA MET A 46 -0.66 3.83 -5.08
C MET A 46 -1.25 5.01 -4.28
N TRP A 47 -0.59 5.42 -3.19
CA TRP A 47 -0.98 6.61 -2.44
C TRP A 47 -1.15 7.83 -3.33
N GLY A 48 -0.15 8.13 -4.17
CA GLY A 48 -0.22 9.26 -5.09
C GLY A 48 -1.29 9.14 -6.18
N ARG A 49 -1.75 7.92 -6.51
CA ARG A 49 -2.91 7.71 -7.41
C ARG A 49 -4.21 8.00 -6.68
N LEU A 50 -4.39 7.44 -5.48
CA LEU A 50 -5.58 7.65 -4.64
C LEU A 50 -5.74 9.11 -4.21
N GLU A 51 -4.63 9.79 -3.91
CA GLU A 51 -4.62 11.20 -3.51
C GLU A 51 -5.10 12.10 -4.66
N ARG A 52 -4.59 11.87 -5.88
CA ARG A 52 -5.05 12.59 -7.08
C ARG A 52 -6.52 12.33 -7.40
N ALA A 53 -7.05 11.17 -7.01
CA ALA A 53 -8.45 10.83 -7.14
C ALA A 53 -9.33 11.32 -5.97
N GLY A 54 -8.75 11.90 -4.91
CA GLY A 54 -9.49 12.29 -3.70
C GLY A 54 -10.08 11.12 -2.93
N MET A 55 -9.47 9.93 -3.04
CA MET A 55 -9.98 8.67 -2.51
C MET A 55 -9.30 8.20 -1.22
N THR A 56 -8.19 8.82 -0.83
CA THR A 56 -7.39 8.43 0.34
C THR A 56 -8.21 8.36 1.62
N ASP A 57 -9.03 9.38 1.87
CA ASP A 57 -9.83 9.47 3.09
C ASP A 57 -11.01 8.50 3.06
N LYS A 58 -11.71 8.39 1.93
CA LYS A 58 -12.82 7.45 1.77
C LYS A 58 -12.36 6.01 1.94
N LEU A 59 -11.23 5.66 1.31
CA LEU A 59 -10.67 4.31 1.42
C LEU A 59 -10.20 4.03 2.86
N ALA A 60 -9.52 4.97 3.51
CA ALA A 60 -9.09 4.79 4.90
C ALA A 60 -10.27 4.60 5.85
N PHE A 61 -11.38 5.29 5.62
CA PHE A 61 -12.61 5.11 6.37
C PHE A 61 -13.22 3.72 6.15
N VAL A 62 -13.37 3.30 4.90
CA VAL A 62 -13.92 1.97 4.56
C VAL A 62 -13.06 0.86 5.15
N VAL A 63 -11.73 0.95 5.03
CA VAL A 63 -10.79 -0.05 5.57
C VAL A 63 -10.88 -0.15 7.09
N GLN A 64 -10.99 0.97 7.80
CA GLN A 64 -11.26 0.97 9.24
C GLN A 64 -12.53 0.17 9.59
N GLN A 65 -13.63 0.37 8.86
CA GLN A 65 -14.88 -0.34 9.15
C GLN A 65 -14.77 -1.83 8.87
N ARG A 66 -14.10 -2.21 7.77
CA ARG A 66 -13.86 -3.62 7.44
C ARG A 66 -12.99 -4.31 8.47
N MET A 67 -11.97 -3.61 9.00
CA MET A 67 -11.15 -4.11 10.11
C MET A 67 -12.01 -4.43 11.34
N TRP A 68 -12.88 -3.51 11.76
CA TRP A 68 -13.74 -3.76 12.91
C TRP A 68 -14.74 -4.87 12.66
N ALA A 69 -15.37 -4.89 11.48
CA ALA A 69 -16.30 -5.95 11.12
C ALA A 69 -15.64 -7.34 11.12
N GLU A 70 -14.42 -7.45 10.59
CA GLU A 70 -13.68 -8.72 10.60
C GLU A 70 -13.18 -9.07 12.01
N GLN A 71 -12.74 -8.09 12.80
CA GLN A 71 -12.38 -8.30 14.20
C GLN A 71 -13.58 -8.85 15.00
N ASP A 72 -14.75 -8.22 14.88
CA ASP A 72 -15.97 -8.65 15.56
C ASP A 72 -16.36 -10.07 15.14
N ARG A 73 -16.31 -10.37 13.84
CA ARG A 73 -16.55 -11.71 13.30
C ARG A 73 -15.60 -12.76 13.88
N LEU A 74 -14.31 -12.44 14.01
CA LEU A 74 -13.31 -13.35 14.58
C LEU A 74 -13.56 -13.58 16.09
N ILE A 75 -13.93 -12.52 16.82
CA ILE A 75 -14.30 -12.62 18.23
C ILE A 75 -15.55 -13.50 18.40
N GLU A 76 -16.57 -13.30 17.57
CA GLU A 76 -17.79 -14.14 17.54
C GLU A 76 -17.48 -15.60 17.21
N ALA A 77 -16.45 -15.86 16.40
CA ALA A 77 -15.95 -17.21 16.12
C ALA A 77 -15.15 -17.83 17.29
N GLY A 78 -15.03 -17.12 18.42
CA GLY A 78 -14.35 -17.59 19.64
C GLY A 78 -12.87 -17.26 19.70
N MET A 79 -12.36 -16.40 18.80
CA MET A 79 -10.97 -15.96 18.83
C MET A 79 -10.73 -14.94 19.96
N PRO A 80 -9.59 -15.00 20.67
CA PRO A 80 -9.21 -13.95 21.60
C PRO A 80 -9.13 -12.58 20.92
N TYR A 81 -9.56 -11.53 21.62
CA TYR A 81 -9.61 -10.15 21.09
C TYR A 81 -8.28 -9.69 20.48
N THR A 82 -7.15 -9.98 21.13
CA THR A 82 -5.82 -9.57 20.66
C THR A 82 -5.48 -10.20 19.31
N ASP A 83 -5.67 -11.52 19.20
CA ASP A 83 -5.40 -12.27 17.97
C ASP A 83 -6.35 -11.83 16.85
N ALA A 84 -7.63 -11.64 17.18
CA ALA A 84 -8.63 -11.14 16.24
C ALA A 84 -8.26 -9.76 15.69
N ARG A 85 -7.74 -8.88 16.55
CA ARG A 85 -7.26 -7.55 16.14
C ARG A 85 -6.07 -7.65 15.20
N GLU A 86 -5.06 -8.45 15.54
CA GLU A 86 -3.85 -8.59 14.73
C GLU A 86 -4.17 -9.20 13.36
N ILE A 87 -5.08 -10.16 13.28
CA ILE A 87 -5.52 -10.73 12.01
C ILE A 87 -6.32 -9.70 11.22
N ALA A 88 -7.31 -9.04 11.83
CA ALA A 88 -8.10 -8.03 11.14
C ALA A 88 -7.24 -6.87 10.60
N GLU A 89 -6.27 -6.41 11.39
CA GLU A 89 -5.23 -5.46 10.95
C GLU A 89 -4.45 -6.04 9.77
N ARG A 90 -3.91 -7.26 9.86
CA ARG A 90 -3.13 -7.83 8.74
C ARG A 90 -3.94 -7.93 7.45
N GLU A 91 -5.17 -8.45 7.51
CA GLU A 91 -5.97 -8.75 6.32
C GLU A 91 -6.53 -7.49 5.64
N ASN A 92 -6.66 -6.36 6.36
CA ASN A 92 -7.26 -5.14 5.82
C ASN A 92 -6.30 -3.94 5.75
N LEU A 93 -5.26 -3.91 6.59
CA LEU A 93 -4.28 -2.83 6.65
C LEU A 93 -3.10 -3.07 5.71
N MET A 94 -2.63 -4.32 5.61
CA MET A 94 -1.49 -4.65 4.76
C MET A 94 -1.95 -4.74 3.32
N MET A 95 -1.57 -3.76 2.52
CA MET A 95 -1.57 -3.94 1.07
C MET A 95 -0.32 -4.71 0.69
N GLU A 96 -0.42 -5.58 -0.30
CA GLU A 96 0.77 -6.23 -0.87
C GLU A 96 1.77 -5.13 -1.24
N PRO A 97 3.04 -5.24 -0.79
CA PRO A 97 4.04 -4.24 -1.11
C PRO A 97 4.09 -4.09 -2.63
N GLU A 98 4.10 -2.84 -3.12
CA GLU A 98 4.27 -2.61 -4.56
C GLU A 98 5.56 -3.33 -4.96
N GLU A 99 5.46 -4.34 -5.85
CA GLU A 99 6.65 -5.01 -6.40
C GLU A 99 7.57 -3.89 -6.87
N ASP A 100 8.78 -3.86 -6.29
CA ASP A 100 9.81 -2.93 -6.69
C ASP A 100 10.05 -3.20 -8.16
N ALA A 101 9.41 -2.42 -9.03
CA ALA A 101 9.69 -2.41 -10.44
C ALA A 101 11.13 -1.93 -10.50
N GLY A 102 12.04 -2.91 -10.50
CA GLY A 102 13.46 -2.71 -10.49
C GLY A 102 13.85 -1.74 -11.60
N PRO A 103 14.98 -1.03 -11.42
CA PRO A 103 15.34 0.08 -12.28
C PRO A 103 15.47 -0.38 -13.74
N ASP A 104 14.73 0.27 -14.62
CA ASP A 104 15.27 0.77 -15.89
C ASP A 104 15.82 -0.30 -16.86
N GLN A 105 14.92 -0.99 -17.60
CA GLN A 105 15.29 -1.71 -18.83
C GLN A 105 15.45 -0.79 -20.06
N ASP A 106 15.82 0.49 -19.88
CA ASP A 106 16.09 1.41 -20.99
C ASP A 106 17.39 2.20 -20.83
N ARG A 107 18.37 1.63 -20.11
CA ARG A 107 19.76 2.08 -20.20
C ARG A 107 20.52 1.33 -21.28
N ALA A 108 20.43 1.89 -22.48
CA ALA A 108 21.41 1.82 -23.55
C ALA A 108 22.80 1.36 -23.06
N HIS A 109 23.28 0.23 -23.58
CA HIS A 109 24.68 -0.17 -23.48
C HIS A 109 25.58 0.95 -24.04
N PRO A 110 26.44 1.62 -23.25
CA PRO A 110 27.64 2.17 -23.82
C PRO A 110 28.63 1.02 -23.95
N VAL A 111 28.92 0.65 -25.20
CA VAL A 111 30.08 -0.14 -25.60
C VAL A 111 31.32 0.54 -25.01
N VAL A 112 31.89 -0.01 -23.94
CA VAL A 112 33.24 0.37 -23.51
C VAL A 112 34.16 -0.77 -23.92
N ALA A 113 34.73 -0.60 -25.10
CA ALA A 113 35.88 -1.35 -25.57
C ALA A 113 37.02 -1.21 -24.54
N TYR A 114 37.47 -2.33 -23.98
CA TYR A 114 38.70 -2.38 -23.19
C TYR A 114 39.90 -2.26 -24.14
N THR A 115 40.29 -1.02 -24.45
CA THR A 115 41.63 -0.72 -24.96
C THR A 115 42.58 -0.44 -23.81
N HIS A 116 43.49 -1.39 -23.59
CA HIS A 116 44.92 -1.23 -23.26
C HIS A 116 45.38 -0.31 -22.11
N GLN A 117 46.36 -0.84 -21.35
CA GLN A 117 47.62 -0.18 -20.94
C GLN A 117 47.83 0.08 -19.44
N MET A 118 48.51 -0.86 -18.78
CA MET A 118 49.38 -0.66 -17.60
C MET A 118 50.40 -1.82 -17.62
N GLN A 119 51.70 -1.72 -17.35
CA GLN A 119 52.68 -0.64 -17.26
C GLN A 119 54.06 -1.35 -17.21
N ARG A 120 55.09 -0.76 -17.80
CA ARG A 120 56.48 -1.15 -17.58
C ARG A 120 56.85 -0.90 -16.12
N GLY A 121 57.57 -1.84 -15.52
CA GLY A 121 58.40 -1.64 -14.33
C GLY A 121 59.54 -2.62 -14.41
N GLY A 122 60.70 -2.16 -14.88
CA GLY A 122 61.94 -2.90 -14.75
C GLY A 122 62.53 -2.69 -13.37
N GLU A 123 63.19 -3.70 -12.83
CA GLU A 123 64.23 -3.48 -11.82
C GLU A 123 65.31 -4.56 -12.04
N GLN A 124 66.53 -4.06 -12.20
CA GLN A 124 67.77 -4.81 -12.25
C GLN A 124 68.31 -4.88 -10.82
N ASP A 125 68.83 -6.03 -10.40
CA ASP A 125 70.22 -6.20 -9.91
C ASP A 125 70.59 -7.69 -9.95
#